data_AF-C9SEV3-F1
#
_entry.id   AF-C9SEV3-F1
#
_cell.length_a   1.000
_cell.length_b   1.000
_cell.length_c   1.000
_cell.angle_alpha   90.00
_cell.angle_beta   90.00
_cell.angle_gamma   90.00
#
_symmetry.space_group_name_H-M   'P 1'
#
loop_
_entity.id
_entity.type
_entity.pdbx_description
1 polymer ?
#
loop_
_entity_poly.entity_id
_entity_poly.type
_entity_poly.pdbx_seq_one_letter_code
_entity_poly.pdbx_strand_id
1 'polypeptide(L)'
;MADHFPTITQCALVAAAFKVLLFPAYKSTDFEVHRNWLAITESLPISQWYLEKTSEWTLDYPPFFAYFEWALSQVAKLVDPSMTKLYNLEYDSWQTIYFQRWSVIISEIVLVFALHMFIDSASPSNRRATQTAALSILLSPGLLIIDHIHFQYNGCMYGILIISLVLARSKSTLLSSGLVFAALLCMKHIYLYLAPAYFVFLLRAYCLSPRSIYTIRFFNCVKLGLGIGAIFGAAFGPFVYLQQIPQLLSRLFPFSRGLCHAYWAPNIWALYSFADRALRRPTWGELSGRSDTLKIKRQKYSAGTSTKRPTLLIIIPFSLIALQDRRYIGAFRPLAVAGHVSLFPLLFTPAEFPIKTVYTIFWLILFLMVFDRLAPPSRKARFFLLDRFSTLYIAVSIPLIVYCSLVHQVVFGKR
;
A
#
# COMPACT_ATOMS: atom_id res chain seq x y z
N MET A 1 -26.93 -2.35 28.60
CA MET A 1 -26.07 -1.16 28.50
C MET A 1 -25.72 -1.00 27.03
N ALA A 2 -26.01 0.15 26.42
CA ALA A 2 -25.57 0.41 25.05
C ALA A 2 -24.06 0.58 25.09
N ASP A 3 -23.32 -0.40 24.57
CA ASP A 3 -21.86 -0.31 24.53
C ASP A 3 -21.46 0.91 23.67
N HIS A 4 -20.97 1.96 24.33
CA HIS A 4 -20.55 3.19 23.68
C HIS A 4 -19.15 3.02 23.09
N PHE A 5 -19.05 2.30 21.96
CA PHE A 5 -17.80 2.18 21.23
C PHE A 5 -17.57 3.44 20.38
N PRO A 6 -16.31 3.93 20.27
CA PRO A 6 -16.03 5.07 19.41
C PRO A 6 -16.35 4.73 17.96
N THR A 7 -17.04 5.63 17.26
CA THR A 7 -17.40 5.42 15.86
C THR A 7 -16.15 5.49 14.97
N ILE A 8 -16.22 4.87 13.80
CA ILE A 8 -15.12 4.93 12.81
C ILE A 8 -14.82 6.38 12.42
N THR A 9 -15.84 7.23 12.37
CA THR A 9 -15.73 8.66 12.06
C THR A 9 -15.02 9.42 13.17
N GLN A 10 -15.36 9.18 14.45
CA GLN A 10 -14.65 9.79 15.58
C GLN A 10 -13.17 9.39 15.57
N CYS A 11 -12.88 8.11 15.35
CA CYS A 11 -11.50 7.62 15.24
C CYS A 11 -10.77 8.23 14.05
N ALA A 12 -11.44 8.42 12.92
CA ALA A 12 -10.87 9.05 11.73
C ALA A 12 -10.53 10.53 11.97
N LEU A 13 -11.39 11.27 12.68
CA LEU A 13 -11.12 12.67 13.04
C LEU A 13 -9.90 12.78 13.94
N VAL A 14 -9.80 11.93 14.97
CA VAL A 14 -8.62 11.90 15.86
C VAL A 14 -7.36 11.49 15.10
N ALA A 15 -7.45 10.50 14.22
CA ALA A 15 -6.34 10.07 13.37
C ALA A 15 -5.89 11.18 12.42
N ALA A 16 -6.83 11.92 11.81
CA ALA A 16 -6.53 13.07 10.94
C ALA A 16 -5.85 14.19 11.74
N ALA A 17 -6.34 14.53 12.93
CA ALA A 17 -5.70 15.51 13.80
C ALA A 17 -4.27 15.11 14.17
N PHE A 18 -4.03 13.83 14.48
CA PHE A 18 -2.69 13.31 14.73
C PHE A 18 -1.78 13.41 13.50
N LYS A 19 -2.30 13.13 12.29
CA LYS A 19 -1.55 13.24 11.03
C LYS A 19 -1.16 14.69 10.69
N VAL A 20 -1.98 15.68 11.05
CA VAL A 20 -1.63 17.10 10.89
C VAL A 20 -0.36 17.47 11.69
N LEU A 21 -0.16 16.86 12.86
CA LEU A 21 1.06 17.08 13.66
C LEU A 21 2.33 16.55 12.95
N LEU A 22 2.18 15.69 11.94
CA LEU A 22 3.30 15.14 11.17
C LEU A 22 3.71 16.02 9.98
N PHE A 23 3.02 17.15 9.73
CA PHE A 23 3.34 18.00 8.58
C PHE A 23 4.78 18.53 8.54
N PRO A 24 5.39 18.92 9.69
CA PRO A 24 6.79 19.35 9.72
C PRO A 24 7.80 18.21 9.60
N ALA A 25 7.36 16.94 9.59
CA ALA A 25 8.25 15.78 9.56
C ALA A 25 8.96 15.61 8.20
N TYR A 26 9.92 14.69 8.16
CA TYR A 26 10.69 14.33 6.98
C TYR A 26 9.85 14.17 5.70
N LYS A 27 10.42 14.66 4.60
CA LYS A 27 9.91 14.51 3.24
C LYS A 27 10.74 13.44 2.53
N SER A 28 10.07 12.39 2.08
CA SER A 28 10.71 11.41 1.20
C SER A 28 10.93 11.99 -0.20
N THR A 29 11.64 11.24 -1.02
CA THR A 29 11.71 11.50 -2.46
C THR A 29 10.35 11.40 -3.15
N ASP A 30 9.42 10.59 -2.64
CA ASP A 30 8.09 10.45 -3.24
C ASP A 30 7.26 11.75 -3.12
N PHE A 31 7.57 12.62 -2.15
CA PHE A 31 7.01 13.98 -2.08
C PHE A 31 7.30 14.77 -3.37
N GLU A 32 8.55 14.73 -3.82
CA GLU A 32 9.00 15.38 -5.04
C GLU A 32 8.48 14.67 -6.30
N VAL A 33 8.35 13.35 -6.27
CA VAL A 33 7.73 12.56 -7.37
C VAL A 33 6.30 13.04 -7.63
N HIS A 34 5.48 13.09 -6.58
CA HIS A 34 4.08 13.53 -6.70
C HIS A 34 3.99 15.02 -7.05
N ARG A 35 4.87 15.87 -6.52
CA ARG A 35 4.99 17.27 -6.94
C ARG A 35 5.24 17.38 -8.45
N ASN A 36 6.19 16.61 -8.98
CA ASN A 36 6.49 16.60 -10.40
C ASN A 36 5.33 16.06 -11.24
N TRP A 37 4.56 15.08 -10.75
CA TRP A 37 3.36 14.59 -11.44
C TRP A 37 2.25 15.65 -11.52
N LEU A 38 2.04 16.44 -10.46
CA LEU A 38 1.16 17.62 -10.50
C LEU A 38 1.63 18.62 -11.56
N ALA A 39 2.94 18.86 -11.66
CA ALA A 39 3.52 19.77 -12.64
C ALA A 39 3.37 19.27 -14.09
N ILE A 40 3.63 17.99 -14.35
CA ILE A 40 3.45 17.36 -15.67
C ILE A 40 1.99 17.48 -16.12
N THR A 41 1.06 17.08 -15.24
CA THR A 41 -0.35 17.00 -15.60
C THR A 41 -1.00 18.37 -15.79
N GLU A 42 -0.56 19.39 -15.04
CA GLU A 42 -1.03 20.77 -15.23
C GLU A 42 -0.38 21.47 -16.43
N SER A 43 0.94 21.38 -16.56
CA SER A 43 1.68 22.22 -17.51
C SER A 43 1.65 21.69 -18.95
N LEU A 44 1.38 20.40 -19.14
CA LEU A 44 1.53 19.74 -20.45
C LEU A 44 0.20 19.15 -20.95
N PRO A 45 -0.01 19.13 -22.28
CA PRO A 45 -1.13 18.39 -22.85
C PRO A 45 -0.98 16.88 -22.59
N ILE A 46 -2.10 16.15 -22.61
CA ILE A 46 -2.14 14.68 -22.37
C ILE A 46 -1.15 13.92 -23.28
N SER A 47 -0.91 14.42 -24.50
CA SER A 47 0.06 13.87 -25.45
C SER A 47 1.52 13.91 -24.99
N GLN A 48 1.85 14.61 -23.92
CA GLN A 48 3.22 14.69 -23.40
C GLN A 48 3.40 14.07 -22.02
N TRP A 49 2.31 13.67 -21.35
CA TRP A 49 2.34 13.18 -19.96
C TRP A 49 3.32 12.01 -19.73
N TYR A 50 3.40 11.06 -20.67
CA TYR A 50 4.30 9.89 -20.56
C TYR A 50 5.60 10.00 -21.38
N LEU A 51 5.77 11.11 -22.11
CA LEU A 51 6.98 11.41 -22.89
C LEU A 51 7.95 12.31 -22.12
N GLU A 52 7.43 13.18 -21.27
CA GLU A 52 8.23 14.12 -20.49
C GLU A 52 9.28 13.42 -19.63
N LYS A 53 10.50 13.99 -19.60
CA LYS A 53 11.69 13.39 -18.97
C LYS A 53 12.68 14.41 -18.42
N THR A 54 12.29 15.67 -18.26
CA THR A 54 13.12 16.74 -17.68
C THR A 54 13.57 16.36 -16.27
N SER A 55 12.64 15.82 -15.48
CA SER A 55 12.93 15.22 -14.17
C SER A 55 13.18 13.72 -14.31
N GLU A 56 13.98 13.15 -13.40
CA GLU A 56 14.09 11.69 -13.26
C GLU A 56 12.79 11.05 -12.75
N TRP A 57 11.91 11.84 -12.12
CA TRP A 57 10.62 11.41 -11.56
C TRP A 57 9.49 11.42 -12.61
N THR A 58 9.58 10.54 -13.59
CA THR A 58 8.58 10.47 -14.66
C THR A 58 7.24 9.90 -14.18
N LEU A 59 6.19 10.13 -14.97
CA LEU A 59 4.87 9.58 -14.68
C LEU A 59 4.85 8.07 -14.92
N ASP A 60 4.87 7.31 -13.82
CA ASP A 60 5.05 5.84 -13.84
C ASP A 60 3.79 5.07 -13.41
N TYR A 61 2.67 5.75 -13.19
CA TYR A 61 1.39 5.15 -12.81
C TYR A 61 0.40 5.12 -14.00
N PRO A 62 -0.57 4.19 -14.01
CA PRO A 62 -1.52 4.10 -15.12
C PRO A 62 -2.49 5.29 -15.17
N PRO A 63 -3.18 5.50 -16.32
CA PRO A 63 -3.85 6.76 -16.63
C PRO A 63 -4.88 7.29 -15.63
N PHE A 64 -5.62 6.44 -14.92
CA PHE A 64 -6.59 6.96 -13.94
C PHE A 64 -5.90 7.66 -12.77
N PHE A 65 -4.68 7.25 -12.42
CA PHE A 65 -3.91 7.98 -11.43
C PHE A 65 -3.34 9.29 -11.99
N ALA A 66 -2.97 9.32 -13.27
CA ALA A 66 -2.59 10.55 -13.94
C ALA A 66 -3.75 11.56 -13.97
N TYR A 67 -4.99 11.11 -14.23
CA TYR A 67 -6.17 11.95 -14.13
C TYR A 67 -6.47 12.39 -12.69
N PHE A 68 -6.17 11.55 -11.69
CA PHE A 68 -6.25 11.93 -10.29
C PHE A 68 -5.25 13.05 -9.95
N GLU A 69 -3.99 12.93 -10.37
CA GLU A 69 -2.98 13.99 -10.21
C GLU A 69 -3.36 15.25 -10.98
N TRP A 70 -3.91 15.13 -12.19
CA TRP A 70 -4.45 16.26 -12.95
C TRP A 70 -5.58 16.99 -12.20
N ALA A 71 -6.51 16.25 -11.59
CA ALA A 71 -7.58 16.85 -10.81
C ALA A 71 -7.04 17.57 -9.57
N LEU A 72 -6.04 16.99 -8.89
CA LEU A 72 -5.34 17.65 -7.79
C LEU A 72 -4.59 18.90 -8.27
N SER A 73 -3.95 18.85 -9.44
CA SER A 73 -3.14 19.95 -9.96
C SER A 73 -3.98 21.20 -10.26
N GLN A 74 -5.26 21.03 -10.59
CA GLN A 74 -6.21 22.14 -10.73
C GLN A 74 -6.38 22.96 -9.44
N VAL A 75 -6.29 22.32 -8.28
CA VAL A 75 -6.32 23.00 -6.97
C VAL A 75 -4.92 23.45 -6.59
N ALA A 76 -3.91 22.63 -6.88
CA ALA A 76 -2.50 22.91 -6.58
C ALA A 76 -2.06 24.27 -7.13
N LYS A 77 -2.37 24.55 -8.40
CA LYS A 77 -2.02 25.83 -9.04
C LYS A 77 -2.64 27.06 -8.38
N LEU A 78 -3.76 26.90 -7.68
CA LEU A 78 -4.42 27.98 -6.94
C LEU A 78 -3.75 28.20 -5.58
N VAL A 79 -3.19 27.15 -4.99
CA VAL A 79 -2.53 27.20 -3.66
C VAL A 79 -1.08 27.67 -3.76
N ASP A 80 -0.31 27.10 -4.70
CA ASP A 80 1.05 27.54 -5.00
C ASP A 80 1.36 27.29 -6.50
N PRO A 81 1.27 28.32 -7.35
CA PRO A 81 1.57 28.21 -8.78
C PRO A 81 3.00 27.73 -9.09
N SER A 82 3.95 27.90 -8.15
CA SER A 82 5.33 27.47 -8.36
C SER A 82 5.50 25.96 -8.21
N MET A 83 4.57 25.28 -7.51
CA MET A 83 4.63 23.82 -7.34
C MET A 83 4.30 23.06 -8.65
N THR A 84 3.52 23.69 -9.54
CA THR A 84 3.11 23.08 -10.82
C THR A 84 4.05 23.43 -11.98
N LYS A 85 5.14 24.17 -11.72
CA LYS A 85 6.15 24.49 -12.75
C LYS A 85 7.08 23.29 -12.96
N LEU A 86 7.16 22.82 -14.22
CA LEU A 86 7.93 21.64 -14.61
C LEU A 86 9.43 21.72 -14.26
N TYR A 87 10.04 22.90 -14.43
CA TYR A 87 11.49 23.09 -14.22
C TYR A 87 11.87 23.39 -12.76
N ASN A 88 10.89 23.56 -11.87
CA ASN A 88 11.13 23.97 -10.49
C ASN A 88 11.46 22.73 -9.62
N LEU A 89 12.52 22.01 -9.96
CA LEU A 89 12.94 20.75 -9.33
C LEU A 89 13.18 20.92 -7.82
N GLU A 90 12.81 19.92 -7.03
CA GLU A 90 12.96 19.88 -5.56
C GLU A 90 12.26 21.02 -4.79
N TYR A 91 11.25 21.66 -5.37
CA TYR A 91 10.53 22.77 -4.75
C TYR A 91 9.62 22.34 -3.59
N ASP A 92 9.73 23.01 -2.44
CA ASP A 92 9.17 22.51 -1.18
C ASP A 92 8.64 23.61 -0.22
N SER A 93 8.02 24.66 -0.75
CA SER A 93 7.36 25.70 0.06
C SER A 93 6.38 25.14 1.09
N TRP A 94 6.14 25.87 2.18
CA TRP A 94 5.14 25.46 3.18
C TRP A 94 3.74 25.29 2.60
N GLN A 95 3.36 26.11 1.62
CA GLN A 95 2.10 26.00 0.89
C GLN A 95 2.02 24.67 0.13
N THR A 96 3.11 24.26 -0.54
CA THR A 96 3.22 22.96 -1.22
C THR A 96 3.13 21.81 -0.23
N ILE A 97 3.83 21.91 0.91
CA ILE A 97 3.79 20.90 1.98
C ILE A 97 2.37 20.76 2.51
N TYR A 98 1.71 21.86 2.87
CA TYR A 98 0.33 21.83 3.36
C TYR A 98 -0.61 21.22 2.32
N PHE A 99 -0.54 21.67 1.07
CA PHE A 99 -1.38 21.16 0.00
C PHE A 99 -1.25 19.65 -0.17
N GLN A 100 -0.02 19.17 -0.31
CA GLN A 100 0.27 17.76 -0.51
C GLN A 100 -0.12 16.90 0.70
N ARG A 101 0.18 17.33 1.92
CA ARG A 101 -0.19 16.54 3.12
C ARG A 101 -1.71 16.52 3.32
N TRP A 102 -2.40 17.62 3.03
CA TRP A 102 -3.86 17.66 3.05
C TRP A 102 -4.49 16.81 1.95
N SER A 103 -3.94 16.79 0.73
CA SER A 103 -4.48 15.97 -0.37
C SER A 103 -4.48 14.49 -0.01
N VAL A 104 -3.43 14.00 0.68
CA VAL A 104 -3.39 12.62 1.19
C VAL A 104 -4.49 12.39 2.23
N ILE A 105 -4.60 13.24 3.27
CA ILE A 105 -5.65 13.13 4.32
C ILE A 105 -7.06 13.18 3.73
N ILE A 106 -7.33 14.09 2.79
CA ILE A 106 -8.64 14.22 2.15
C ILE A 106 -8.94 12.99 1.29
N SER A 107 -7.97 12.49 0.52
CA SER A 107 -8.17 11.29 -0.30
C SER A 107 -8.45 10.03 0.55
N GLU A 108 -7.95 9.98 1.80
CA GLU A 108 -8.25 8.90 2.74
C GLU A 108 -9.70 8.85 3.20
N ILE A 109 -10.53 9.87 2.92
CA ILE A 109 -11.98 9.78 3.15
C ILE A 109 -12.57 8.58 2.40
N VAL A 110 -12.00 8.22 1.24
CA VAL A 110 -12.38 7.01 0.49
C VAL A 110 -12.16 5.74 1.33
N LEU A 111 -11.06 5.67 2.10
CA LEU A 111 -10.81 4.57 3.03
C LEU A 111 -11.82 4.55 4.17
N VAL A 112 -12.10 5.69 4.78
CA VAL A 112 -13.07 5.80 5.88
C VAL A 112 -14.46 5.37 5.42
N PHE A 113 -14.88 5.81 4.24
CA PHE A 113 -16.12 5.40 3.61
C PHE A 113 -16.16 3.89 3.34
N ALA A 114 -15.09 3.32 2.79
CA ALA A 114 -14.98 1.88 2.55
C ALA A 114 -15.10 1.05 3.83
N LEU A 115 -14.45 1.50 4.91
CA LEU A 115 -14.51 0.87 6.22
C LEU A 115 -15.89 1.00 6.87
N HIS A 116 -16.57 2.12 6.68
CA HIS A 116 -17.96 2.30 7.11
C HIS A 116 -18.89 1.30 6.40
N MET A 117 -18.79 1.21 5.06
CA MET A 117 -19.52 0.20 4.27
C MET A 117 -19.22 -1.23 4.74
N PHE A 118 -17.95 -1.52 5.07
CA PHE A 118 -17.56 -2.83 5.58
C PHE A 118 -18.24 -3.15 6.92
N ILE A 119 -18.27 -2.20 7.86
CA ILE A 119 -18.94 -2.35 9.16
C ILE A 119 -20.44 -2.58 8.99
N ASP A 120 -21.10 -1.80 8.13
CA ASP A 120 -22.55 -1.91 7.92
C ASP A 120 -22.95 -3.19 7.17
N SER A 121 -22.04 -3.76 6.39
CA SER A 121 -22.25 -5.07 5.76
C SER A 121 -22.12 -6.26 6.73
N ALA A 122 -21.80 -6.05 8.01
CA ALA A 122 -21.64 -7.11 8.99
C ALA A 122 -22.95 -7.48 9.70
N SER A 123 -23.09 -8.76 10.06
CA SER A 123 -24.17 -9.21 10.94
C SER A 123 -24.06 -8.56 12.33
N PRO A 124 -25.18 -8.35 13.06
CA PRO A 124 -25.15 -7.78 14.41
C PRO A 124 -24.21 -8.52 15.37
N SER A 125 -24.14 -9.86 15.26
CA SER A 125 -23.26 -10.72 16.05
C SER A 125 -21.77 -10.43 15.82
N ASN A 126 -21.39 -10.04 14.62
CA ASN A 126 -19.99 -9.87 14.21
C ASN A 126 -19.58 -8.40 14.13
N ARG A 127 -20.51 -7.46 14.34
CA ARG A 127 -20.29 -6.01 14.17
C ARG A 127 -19.09 -5.52 14.97
N ARG A 128 -18.93 -5.97 16.22
CA ARG A 128 -17.79 -5.61 17.09
C ARG A 128 -16.45 -6.07 16.53
N ALA A 129 -16.39 -7.31 16.02
CA ALA A 129 -15.20 -7.85 15.39
C ALA A 129 -14.86 -7.06 14.10
N THR A 130 -15.84 -6.86 13.23
CA THR A 130 -15.68 -6.08 11.99
C THR A 130 -15.22 -4.64 12.26
N GLN A 131 -15.80 -3.97 13.25
CA GLN A 131 -15.40 -2.62 13.66
C GLN A 131 -13.96 -2.60 14.19
N THR A 132 -13.56 -3.61 14.96
CA THR A 132 -12.17 -3.72 15.43
C THR A 132 -11.19 -3.93 14.27
N ALA A 133 -11.52 -4.79 13.31
CA ALA A 133 -10.71 -4.97 12.10
C ALA A 133 -10.61 -3.68 11.28
N ALA A 134 -11.73 -2.95 11.13
CA ALA A 134 -11.75 -1.66 10.45
C ALA A 134 -10.85 -0.62 11.16
N LEU A 135 -10.92 -0.53 12.48
CA LEU A 135 -10.05 0.34 13.27
C LEU A 135 -8.58 -0.04 13.16
N SER A 136 -8.26 -1.33 13.10
CA SER A 136 -6.88 -1.78 12.90
C SER A 136 -6.32 -1.32 11.56
N ILE A 137 -7.14 -1.31 10.51
CA ILE A 137 -6.76 -0.83 9.17
C ILE A 137 -6.56 0.68 9.21
N LEU A 138 -7.56 1.42 9.71
CA LEU A 138 -7.51 2.89 9.77
C LEU A 138 -6.29 3.41 10.54
N LEU A 139 -5.95 2.75 11.65
CA LEU A 139 -4.83 3.12 12.51
C LEU A 139 -3.54 2.38 12.16
N SER A 140 -3.46 1.68 11.03
CA SER A 140 -2.30 0.87 10.67
C SER A 140 -1.02 1.72 10.60
N PRO A 141 0.06 1.31 11.29
CA PRO A 141 1.35 1.97 11.20
C PRO A 141 1.89 1.97 9.77
N GLY A 142 1.54 0.96 8.97
CA GLY A 142 1.97 0.90 7.59
C GLY A 142 1.35 2.00 6.73
N LEU A 143 0.06 2.27 6.88
CA LEU A 143 -0.58 3.39 6.18
C LEU A 143 -0.06 4.74 6.70
N LEU A 144 0.08 4.88 8.03
CA LEU A 144 0.64 6.11 8.62
C LEU A 144 2.04 6.41 8.08
N ILE A 145 2.94 5.42 8.10
CA ILE A 145 4.33 5.58 7.67
C ILE A 145 4.43 5.81 6.16
N ILE A 146 3.74 5.00 5.36
CA ILE A 146 3.91 5.05 3.91
C ILE A 146 3.20 6.27 3.32
N ASP A 147 2.00 6.60 3.78
CA ASP A 147 1.23 7.69 3.18
C ASP A 147 1.57 9.05 3.80
N HIS A 148 1.72 9.14 5.12
CA HIS A 148 1.83 10.42 5.82
C HIS A 148 3.25 10.82 6.17
N ILE A 149 4.21 9.90 6.15
CA ILE A 149 5.64 10.23 6.30
C ILE A 149 6.32 10.11 4.93
N HIS A 150 6.24 8.92 4.31
CA HIS A 150 6.85 8.66 3.01
C HIS A 150 6.07 9.23 1.81
N PHE A 151 4.88 9.81 2.01
CA PHE A 151 4.12 10.50 0.97
C PHE A 151 3.62 9.60 -0.18
N GLN A 152 2.48 8.93 0.04
CA GLN A 152 1.78 8.15 -0.98
C GLN A 152 0.26 8.22 -0.78
N TYR A 153 -0.50 7.88 -1.81
CA TYR A 153 -1.96 7.85 -1.79
C TYR A 153 -2.54 6.43 -1.60
N ASN A 154 -1.87 5.54 -0.84
CA ASN A 154 -2.33 4.14 -0.75
C ASN A 154 -3.64 3.99 0.01
N GLY A 155 -3.92 4.82 1.00
CA GLY A 155 -5.17 4.79 1.78
C GLY A 155 -6.38 4.93 0.86
N CYS A 156 -6.36 5.90 -0.07
CA CYS A 156 -7.38 6.06 -1.10
C CYS A 156 -7.57 4.77 -1.93
N MET A 157 -6.47 4.23 -2.47
CA MET A 157 -6.50 3.03 -3.32
C MET A 157 -6.92 1.77 -2.56
N TYR A 158 -6.51 1.60 -1.31
CA TYR A 158 -7.00 0.53 -0.44
C TYR A 158 -8.47 0.72 -0.08
N GLY A 159 -8.95 1.95 0.04
CA GLY A 159 -10.38 2.25 0.16
C GLY A 159 -11.15 1.72 -1.05
N ILE A 160 -10.69 1.99 -2.26
CA ILE A 160 -11.29 1.46 -3.50
C ILE A 160 -11.25 -0.08 -3.52
N LEU A 161 -10.14 -0.69 -3.10
CA LEU A 161 -10.03 -2.16 -2.98
C LEU A 161 -11.06 -2.71 -1.99
N ILE A 162 -11.20 -2.09 -0.82
CA ILE A 162 -12.14 -2.54 0.22
C ILE A 162 -13.59 -2.35 -0.27
N ILE A 163 -13.92 -1.26 -0.95
CA ILE A 163 -15.24 -1.07 -1.59
C ILE A 163 -15.52 -2.23 -2.55
N SER A 164 -14.57 -2.55 -3.43
CA SER A 164 -14.69 -3.70 -4.34
C SER A 164 -14.93 -5.02 -3.59
N LEU A 165 -14.20 -5.27 -2.50
CA LEU A 165 -14.36 -6.49 -1.68
C LEU A 165 -15.71 -6.53 -0.94
N VAL A 166 -16.19 -5.39 -0.44
CA VAL A 166 -17.51 -5.30 0.21
C VAL A 166 -18.62 -5.55 -0.79
N LEU A 167 -18.53 -4.96 -2.00
CA LEU A 167 -19.47 -5.21 -3.09
C LEU A 167 -19.46 -6.68 -3.54
N ALA A 168 -18.32 -7.38 -3.41
CA ALA A 168 -18.24 -8.81 -3.73
C ALA A 168 -19.04 -9.71 -2.78
N ARG A 169 -19.44 -9.21 -1.60
CA ARG A 169 -20.19 -10.00 -0.60
C ARG A 169 -21.63 -10.30 -1.02
N SER A 170 -22.20 -9.50 -1.91
CA SER A 170 -23.58 -9.61 -2.37
C SER A 170 -23.66 -9.95 -3.86
N LYS A 171 -24.53 -10.89 -4.23
CA LYS A 171 -24.67 -11.36 -5.62
C LYS A 171 -25.12 -10.26 -6.59
N SER A 172 -25.95 -9.33 -6.12
CA SER A 172 -26.46 -8.22 -6.93
C SER A 172 -25.38 -7.21 -7.32
N THR A 173 -24.33 -7.07 -6.49
CA THR A 173 -23.27 -6.06 -6.65
C THR A 173 -21.95 -6.63 -7.20
N LEU A 174 -21.94 -7.89 -7.62
CA LEU A 174 -20.75 -8.56 -8.18
C LEU A 174 -20.21 -7.86 -9.44
N LEU A 175 -21.09 -7.36 -10.31
CA LEU A 175 -20.66 -6.60 -11.48
C LEU A 175 -19.93 -5.33 -11.03
N SER A 176 -20.53 -4.55 -10.14
CA SER A 176 -19.94 -3.32 -9.59
C SER A 176 -18.59 -3.59 -8.90
N SER A 177 -18.46 -4.69 -8.16
CA SER A 177 -17.19 -5.13 -7.58
C SER A 177 -16.09 -5.27 -8.66
N GLY A 178 -16.38 -5.99 -9.75
CA GLY A 178 -15.44 -6.15 -10.85
C GLY A 178 -15.07 -4.83 -11.54
N LEU A 179 -16.03 -3.93 -11.74
CA LEU A 179 -15.78 -2.62 -12.36
C LEU A 179 -14.94 -1.69 -11.46
N VAL A 180 -15.21 -1.67 -10.16
CA VAL A 180 -14.42 -0.91 -9.18
C VAL A 180 -12.99 -1.44 -9.10
N PHE A 181 -12.80 -2.77 -9.12
CA PHE A 181 -11.47 -3.37 -9.16
C PHE A 181 -10.73 -3.08 -10.49
N ALA A 182 -11.44 -3.08 -11.63
CA ALA A 182 -10.85 -2.69 -12.91
C ALA A 182 -10.38 -1.22 -12.91
N ALA A 183 -11.16 -0.31 -12.30
CA ALA A 183 -10.75 1.08 -12.12
C ALA A 183 -9.50 1.19 -11.23
N LEU A 184 -9.43 0.42 -10.13
CA LEU A 184 -8.27 0.34 -9.26
C LEU A 184 -7.00 -0.14 -10.00
N LEU A 185 -7.12 -1.13 -10.89
CA LEU A 185 -6.00 -1.58 -11.73
C LEU A 185 -5.48 -0.45 -12.64
N CYS A 186 -6.39 0.38 -13.15
CA CYS A 186 -6.06 1.56 -13.95
C CYS A 186 -5.49 2.73 -13.11
N MET A 187 -5.58 2.66 -11.78
CA MET A 187 -4.91 3.62 -10.87
C MET A 187 -3.52 3.13 -10.43
N LYS A 188 -3.34 1.83 -10.16
CA LYS A 188 -2.01 1.30 -9.79
C LYS A 188 -1.85 -0.14 -10.24
N HIS A 189 -0.87 -0.38 -11.10
CA HIS A 189 -0.62 -1.70 -11.68
C HIS A 189 -0.16 -2.75 -10.65
N ILE A 190 0.22 -2.36 -9.42
CA ILE A 190 0.55 -3.31 -8.35
C ILE A 190 -0.62 -4.24 -7.99
N TYR A 191 -1.86 -3.80 -8.20
CA TYR A 191 -3.04 -4.63 -7.96
C TYR A 191 -3.19 -5.77 -8.97
N LEU A 192 -2.35 -5.80 -10.02
CA LEU A 192 -2.28 -6.92 -10.96
C LEU A 192 -1.96 -8.25 -10.25
N TYR A 193 -1.27 -8.23 -9.11
CA TYR A 193 -1.07 -9.42 -8.28
C TYR A 193 -2.38 -10.05 -7.77
N LEU A 194 -3.43 -9.25 -7.60
CA LEU A 194 -4.76 -9.73 -7.17
C LEU A 194 -5.66 -10.08 -8.37
N ALA A 195 -5.32 -9.62 -9.58
CA ALA A 195 -6.18 -9.75 -10.75
C ALA A 195 -6.51 -11.21 -11.13
N PRO A 196 -5.57 -12.18 -11.10
CA PRO A 196 -5.92 -13.58 -11.37
C PRO A 196 -6.95 -14.15 -10.38
N ALA A 197 -6.82 -13.82 -9.09
CA ALA A 197 -7.76 -14.26 -8.07
C ALA A 197 -9.15 -13.64 -8.28
N TYR A 198 -9.20 -12.33 -8.58
CA TYR A 198 -10.45 -11.63 -8.91
C TYR A 198 -11.11 -12.18 -10.17
N PHE A 199 -10.33 -12.46 -11.21
CA PHE A 199 -10.82 -13.04 -12.46
C PHE A 199 -11.47 -14.41 -12.22
N VAL A 200 -10.77 -15.32 -11.54
CA VAL A 200 -11.30 -16.66 -11.22
C VAL A 200 -12.56 -16.55 -10.35
N PHE A 201 -12.55 -15.64 -9.37
CA PHE A 201 -13.70 -15.40 -8.51
C PHE A 201 -14.92 -14.91 -9.30
N LEU A 202 -14.77 -13.85 -10.12
CA LEU A 202 -15.87 -13.30 -10.91
C LEU A 202 -16.35 -14.27 -11.99
N LEU A 203 -15.43 -15.00 -12.63
CA LEU A 203 -15.78 -16.06 -13.58
C LEU A 203 -16.69 -17.08 -12.89
N ARG A 204 -16.29 -17.59 -11.72
CA ARG A 204 -17.06 -18.61 -11.00
C ARG A 204 -18.38 -18.08 -10.41
N ALA A 205 -18.36 -16.88 -9.84
CA ALA A 205 -19.46 -16.33 -9.04
C ALA A 205 -20.51 -15.58 -9.89
N TYR A 206 -20.08 -14.96 -10.99
CA TYR A 206 -20.93 -14.09 -11.81
C TYR A 206 -21.22 -14.67 -13.20
N CYS A 207 -20.20 -15.20 -13.87
CA CYS A 207 -20.30 -15.67 -15.26
C CYS A 207 -20.78 -17.13 -15.39
N LEU A 208 -20.52 -17.98 -14.40
CA LEU A 208 -20.94 -19.39 -14.41
C LEU A 208 -22.17 -19.65 -13.55
N SER A 209 -22.93 -20.70 -13.88
CA SER A 209 -24.07 -21.13 -13.06
C SER A 209 -23.60 -21.59 -11.66
N PRO A 210 -24.39 -21.35 -10.60
CA PRO A 210 -24.09 -21.90 -9.28
C PRO A 210 -24.02 -23.44 -9.28
N ARG A 211 -24.83 -24.10 -10.13
CA ARG A 211 -25.01 -25.57 -10.16
C ARG A 211 -23.95 -26.30 -10.99
N SER A 212 -23.39 -25.67 -12.02
CA SER A 212 -22.43 -26.31 -12.93
C SER A 212 -21.44 -25.28 -13.47
N ILE A 213 -20.17 -25.68 -13.57
CA ILE A 213 -19.10 -24.88 -14.18
C ILE A 213 -19.20 -24.83 -15.71
N TYR A 214 -19.93 -25.76 -16.32
CA TYR A 214 -20.08 -25.85 -17.78
C TYR A 214 -21.21 -24.97 -18.31
N THR A 215 -22.13 -24.53 -17.43
CA THR A 215 -23.26 -23.67 -17.83
C THR A 215 -22.85 -22.20 -17.73
N ILE A 216 -22.54 -21.60 -18.88
CA ILE A 216 -22.11 -20.21 -19.01
C ILE A 216 -23.34 -19.28 -19.07
N ARG A 217 -23.33 -18.22 -18.26
CA ARG A 217 -24.30 -17.12 -18.31
C ARG A 217 -23.79 -16.07 -19.29
N PHE A 218 -24.01 -16.30 -20.58
CA PHE A 218 -23.44 -15.49 -21.66
C PHE A 218 -23.65 -13.97 -21.49
N PHE A 219 -24.88 -13.54 -21.17
CA PHE A 219 -25.17 -12.12 -20.96
C PHE A 219 -24.41 -11.50 -19.78
N ASN A 220 -24.10 -12.27 -18.73
CA ASN A 220 -23.27 -11.79 -17.63
C ASN A 220 -21.82 -11.62 -18.08
N CYS A 221 -21.30 -12.55 -18.89
CA CYS A 221 -19.96 -12.42 -19.49
C CYS A 221 -19.88 -11.16 -20.35
N VAL A 222 -20.88 -10.91 -21.20
CA VAL A 222 -20.94 -9.70 -22.05
C VAL A 222 -20.99 -8.44 -21.21
N LYS A 223 -21.85 -8.37 -20.18
CA LYS A 223 -21.93 -7.21 -19.27
C LYS A 223 -20.61 -6.94 -18.57
N LEU A 224 -19.95 -7.97 -18.05
CA LEU A 224 -18.66 -7.85 -17.38
C LEU A 224 -17.57 -7.42 -18.37
N GLY A 225 -17.49 -8.06 -19.53
CA GLY A 225 -16.51 -7.77 -20.57
C GLY A 225 -16.65 -6.34 -21.12
N LEU A 226 -17.88 -5.92 -21.45
CA LEU A 226 -18.15 -4.54 -21.89
C LEU A 226 -17.85 -3.53 -20.80
N GLY A 227 -18.20 -3.81 -19.54
CA GLY A 227 -17.93 -2.89 -18.45
C GLY A 227 -16.43 -2.74 -18.15
N ILE A 228 -15.67 -3.84 -18.13
CA ILE A 228 -14.21 -3.78 -18.00
C ILE A 228 -13.60 -3.07 -19.21
N GLY A 229 -14.06 -3.40 -20.43
CA GLY A 229 -13.63 -2.76 -21.66
C GLY A 229 -13.88 -1.25 -21.66
N ALA A 230 -15.02 -0.79 -21.12
CA ALA A 230 -15.32 0.63 -20.98
C ALA A 230 -14.36 1.33 -20.00
N ILE A 231 -14.04 0.70 -18.86
CA ILE A 231 -13.08 1.26 -17.90
C ILE A 231 -11.68 1.36 -18.49
N PHE A 232 -11.18 0.29 -19.13
CA PHE A 232 -9.87 0.32 -19.78
C PHE A 232 -9.87 1.25 -21.00
N GLY A 233 -10.97 1.34 -21.73
CA GLY A 233 -11.14 2.28 -22.83
C GLY A 233 -11.10 3.74 -22.35
N ALA A 234 -11.74 4.06 -21.23
CA ALA A 234 -11.67 5.39 -20.62
C ALA A 234 -10.26 5.72 -20.11
N ALA A 235 -9.55 4.74 -19.55
CA ALA A 235 -8.20 4.93 -19.05
C ALA A 235 -7.18 5.09 -20.20
N PHE A 236 -7.11 4.11 -21.10
CA PHE A 236 -6.06 3.97 -22.09
C PHE A 236 -6.45 4.47 -23.48
N GLY A 237 -7.74 4.68 -23.77
CA GLY A 237 -8.23 5.09 -25.09
C GLY A 237 -7.54 6.34 -25.67
N PRO A 238 -7.35 7.43 -24.89
CA PRO A 238 -6.59 8.59 -25.37
C PRO A 238 -5.16 8.24 -25.81
N PHE A 239 -4.49 7.35 -25.08
CA PHE A 239 -3.11 6.92 -25.38
C PHE A 239 -3.04 5.91 -26.53
N VAL A 240 -4.10 5.15 -26.78
CA VAL A 240 -4.26 4.35 -28.01
C VAL A 240 -4.36 5.27 -29.22
N TYR A 241 -5.22 6.29 -29.15
CA TYR A 241 -5.39 7.28 -30.22
C TYR A 241 -4.09 8.03 -30.53
N LEU A 242 -3.34 8.40 -29.48
CA LEU A 242 -2.04 9.06 -29.59
C LEU A 242 -0.88 8.14 -29.99
N GLN A 243 -1.11 6.82 -30.16
CA GLN A 243 -0.10 5.81 -30.47
C GLN A 243 1.03 5.70 -29.42
N GLN A 244 0.73 5.96 -28.14
CA GLN A 244 1.72 6.01 -27.06
C GLN A 244 1.75 4.77 -26.16
N ILE A 245 0.96 3.74 -26.49
CA ILE A 245 0.88 2.50 -25.68
C ILE A 245 2.24 1.85 -25.41
N PRO A 246 3.17 1.70 -26.39
CA PRO A 246 4.48 1.11 -26.13
C PRO A 246 5.29 1.92 -25.10
N GLN A 247 5.26 3.25 -25.22
CA GLN A 247 5.94 4.16 -24.29
C GLN A 247 5.33 4.04 -22.89
N LEU A 248 4.00 4.09 -22.78
CA LEU A 248 3.29 3.98 -21.51
C LEU A 248 3.61 2.65 -20.82
N LEU A 249 3.57 1.52 -21.54
CA LEU A 249 3.91 0.21 -20.99
C LEU A 249 5.36 0.13 -20.51
N SER A 250 6.30 0.79 -21.20
CA SER A 250 7.70 0.84 -20.77
C SER A 250 7.90 1.60 -19.45
N ARG A 251 7.06 2.61 -19.17
CA ARG A 251 7.02 3.34 -17.89
C ARG A 251 6.43 2.48 -16.79
N LEU A 252 5.28 1.84 -17.06
CA LEU A 252 4.61 0.99 -16.06
C LEU A 252 5.42 -0.25 -15.69
N PHE A 253 6.06 -0.87 -16.68
CA PHE A 253 6.83 -2.10 -16.53
C PHE A 253 8.28 -1.89 -16.97
N PRO A 254 9.13 -1.29 -16.12
CA PRO A 254 10.53 -1.09 -16.46
C PRO A 254 11.29 -2.42 -16.36
N PHE A 255 11.40 -3.14 -17.48
CA PHE A 255 12.06 -4.45 -17.57
C PHE A 255 13.58 -4.40 -17.39
N SER A 256 14.19 -3.21 -17.39
CA SER A 256 15.64 -3.00 -17.29
C SER A 256 16.22 -3.17 -15.87
N ARG A 257 15.49 -3.79 -14.94
CA ARG A 257 15.89 -3.99 -13.54
C ARG A 257 16.25 -5.46 -13.32
N GLY A 258 17.52 -5.75 -13.07
CA GLY A 258 18.04 -7.06 -12.67
C GLY A 258 17.35 -7.67 -11.42
N LEU A 259 17.50 -8.99 -11.29
CA LEU A 259 16.71 -9.84 -10.39
C LEU A 259 16.92 -9.57 -8.89
N CYS A 260 18.14 -9.17 -8.47
CA CYS A 260 18.50 -8.89 -7.07
C CYS A 260 18.87 -7.41 -6.84
N HIS A 261 17.89 -6.51 -6.92
CA HIS A 261 18.12 -5.06 -6.70
C HIS A 261 17.58 -4.50 -5.38
N ALA A 262 17.09 -5.35 -4.48
CA ALA A 262 16.70 -4.94 -3.14
C ALA A 262 16.91 -6.06 -2.12
N TYR A 263 18.10 -6.06 -1.50
CA TYR A 263 18.48 -6.98 -0.41
C TYR A 263 17.67 -6.80 0.90
N TRP A 264 16.68 -5.89 0.90
CA TRP A 264 15.99 -5.39 2.10
C TRP A 264 14.50 -5.74 2.09
N ALA A 265 14.01 -6.33 1.01
CA ALA A 265 12.65 -6.85 0.95
C ALA A 265 12.63 -8.25 1.57
N PRO A 266 11.67 -8.57 2.45
CA PRO A 266 11.55 -9.90 3.07
C PRO A 266 11.05 -10.92 2.04
N ASN A 267 11.93 -11.35 1.14
CA ASN A 267 11.64 -12.27 0.05
C ASN A 267 12.73 -13.35 -0.05
N ILE A 268 12.49 -14.35 -0.91
CA ILE A 268 13.42 -15.47 -1.07
C ILE A 268 14.79 -15.05 -1.61
N TRP A 269 14.88 -13.93 -2.33
CA TRP A 269 16.13 -13.38 -2.84
C TRP A 269 17.03 -12.81 -1.75
N ALA A 270 16.46 -12.34 -0.63
CA ALA A 270 17.22 -11.96 0.56
C ALA A 270 17.90 -13.19 1.19
N LEU A 271 17.22 -14.34 1.25
CA LEU A 271 17.80 -15.60 1.72
C LEU A 271 18.91 -16.09 0.78
N TYR A 272 18.66 -16.02 -0.54
CA TYR A 272 19.68 -16.33 -1.56
C TYR A 272 20.92 -15.44 -1.41
N SER A 273 20.73 -14.12 -1.26
CA SER A 273 21.83 -13.16 -1.10
C SER A 273 22.58 -13.35 0.21
N PHE A 274 21.90 -13.76 1.28
CA PHE A 274 22.52 -14.12 2.55
C PHE A 274 23.36 -15.39 2.42
N ALA A 275 22.81 -16.44 1.80
CA ALA A 275 23.52 -17.70 1.56
C ALA A 275 24.77 -17.47 0.69
N ASP A 276 24.65 -16.69 -0.38
CA ASP A 276 25.77 -16.29 -1.23
C ASP A 276 26.87 -15.54 -0.46
N ARG A 277 26.50 -14.64 0.46
CA ARG A 277 27.46 -13.94 1.34
C ARG A 277 28.11 -14.85 2.37
N ALA A 278 27.35 -15.78 2.96
CA ALA A 278 27.86 -16.71 3.97
C ALA A 278 28.81 -17.75 3.36
N LEU A 279 28.60 -18.11 2.10
CA LEU A 279 29.43 -19.08 1.37
C LEU A 279 30.71 -18.47 0.78
N ARG A 280 30.77 -17.15 0.57
CA ARG A 280 32.01 -16.47 0.17
C ARG A 280 32.92 -16.25 1.37
N ARG A 281 34.13 -16.84 1.35
CA ARG A 281 35.19 -16.54 2.33
C ARG A 281 35.60 -15.06 2.23
N PRO A 282 35.65 -14.31 3.33
CA PRO A 282 35.97 -12.88 3.27
C PRO A 282 37.48 -12.67 3.06
N THR A 283 37.87 -12.07 1.94
CA THR A 283 39.19 -11.46 1.76
C THR A 283 39.13 -10.01 2.24
N TRP A 284 40.00 -9.66 3.20
CA TRP A 284 39.98 -8.40 3.95
C TRP A 284 40.12 -7.12 3.10
N GLY A 285 40.53 -7.21 1.84
CA GLY A 285 40.73 -6.06 0.93
C GLY A 285 39.46 -5.46 0.32
N GLU A 286 38.32 -6.17 0.31
CA GLU A 286 37.08 -5.69 -0.35
C GLU A 286 36.12 -4.92 0.56
N LEU A 287 36.35 -4.90 1.88
CA LEU A 287 35.43 -4.32 2.86
C LEU A 287 35.55 -2.79 3.00
N SER A 288 36.69 -2.20 2.66
CA SER A 288 36.94 -0.76 2.83
C SER A 288 36.42 0.09 1.66
N GLY A 289 36.64 -0.33 0.40
CA GLY A 289 36.24 0.44 -0.80
C GLY A 289 34.74 0.41 -1.14
N ARG A 290 33.95 -0.44 -0.46
CA ARG A 290 32.54 -0.71 -0.80
C ARG A 290 31.53 0.07 0.06
N SER A 291 31.98 0.66 1.16
CA SER A 291 31.17 1.52 2.06
C SER A 291 30.55 2.69 1.31
N ASP A 292 31.34 3.37 0.47
CA ASP A 292 30.96 4.67 -0.08
C ASP A 292 30.06 4.51 -1.32
N THR A 293 30.28 3.46 -2.10
CA THR A 293 29.35 3.07 -3.19
C THR A 293 28.02 2.55 -2.65
N LEU A 294 27.99 1.92 -1.46
CA LEU A 294 26.74 1.52 -0.81
C LEU A 294 25.94 2.72 -0.29
N LYS A 295 26.60 3.78 0.19
CA LYS A 295 25.93 5.02 0.65
C LYS A 295 25.25 5.77 -0.50
N ILE A 296 25.93 5.93 -1.64
CA ILE A 296 25.36 6.58 -2.83
C ILE A 296 24.19 5.76 -3.42
N LYS A 297 24.29 4.42 -3.36
CA LYS A 297 23.19 3.51 -3.74
C LYS A 297 22.02 3.54 -2.74
N ARG A 298 22.28 3.74 -1.44
CA ARG A 298 21.26 3.78 -0.37
C ARG A 298 20.20 4.85 -0.61
N GLN A 299 20.60 6.02 -1.12
CA GLN A 299 19.73 7.17 -1.34
C GLN A 299 19.00 7.10 -2.69
N LYS A 300 19.70 6.69 -3.77
CA LYS A 300 19.10 6.60 -5.11
C LYS A 300 18.10 5.44 -5.27
N TYR A 301 18.21 4.37 -4.49
CA TYR A 301 17.34 3.18 -4.62
C TYR A 301 16.12 3.15 -3.70
N SER A 302 16.00 4.09 -2.76
CA SER A 302 14.77 4.24 -1.99
C SER A 302 13.68 4.99 -2.76
N ALA A 303 14.05 5.64 -3.88
CA ALA A 303 13.28 6.72 -4.48
C ALA A 303 12.50 6.38 -5.76
N GLY A 304 12.82 5.28 -6.45
CA GLY A 304 12.26 5.01 -7.79
C GLY A 304 11.40 3.76 -7.93
N THR A 305 11.10 3.05 -6.83
CA THR A 305 10.39 1.76 -6.91
C THR A 305 9.38 1.56 -5.79
N SER A 306 8.26 2.27 -5.87
CA SER A 306 7.03 1.97 -5.12
C SER A 306 6.49 0.53 -5.39
N THR A 307 7.09 -0.18 -6.35
CA THR A 307 6.87 -1.60 -6.68
C THR A 307 7.48 -2.62 -5.70
N LYS A 308 8.27 -2.22 -4.69
CA LYS A 308 9.13 -3.19 -3.97
C LYS A 308 8.60 -3.80 -2.68
N ARG A 309 7.44 -3.43 -2.13
CA ARG A 309 6.96 -4.01 -0.85
C ARG A 309 5.44 -4.17 -0.78
N PRO A 310 4.86 -5.25 -1.35
CA PRO A 310 3.42 -5.51 -1.33
C PRO A 310 2.93 -6.02 0.05
N THR A 311 3.60 -5.70 1.16
CA THR A 311 3.24 -6.23 2.48
C THR A 311 1.84 -5.77 2.90
N LEU A 312 1.50 -4.50 2.66
CA LEU A 312 0.15 -3.97 2.90
C LEU A 312 -0.91 -4.56 1.95
N LEU A 313 -0.52 -4.95 0.73
CA LEU A 313 -1.43 -5.58 -0.22
C LEU A 313 -1.99 -6.92 0.31
N ILE A 314 -1.24 -7.57 1.20
CA ILE A 314 -1.67 -8.80 1.87
C ILE A 314 -2.31 -8.48 3.24
N ILE A 315 -1.70 -7.60 4.03
CA ILE A 315 -2.15 -7.31 5.40
C ILE A 315 -3.53 -6.67 5.42
N ILE A 316 -3.82 -5.72 4.53
CA ILE A 316 -5.09 -5.00 4.55
C ILE A 316 -6.27 -5.94 4.25
N PRO A 317 -6.30 -6.72 3.14
CA PRO A 317 -7.39 -7.68 2.91
C PRO A 317 -7.46 -8.78 3.97
N PHE A 318 -6.33 -9.25 4.49
CA PHE A 318 -6.32 -10.29 5.53
C PHE A 318 -6.90 -9.74 6.85
N SER A 319 -6.66 -8.48 7.19
CA SER A 319 -7.24 -7.85 8.39
C SER A 319 -8.78 -7.90 8.40
N LEU A 320 -9.42 -7.82 7.23
CA LEU A 320 -10.89 -7.91 7.08
C LEU A 320 -11.46 -9.28 7.49
N ILE A 321 -10.68 -10.36 7.33
CA ILE A 321 -11.11 -11.73 7.63
C ILE A 321 -10.47 -12.32 8.90
N ALA A 322 -9.46 -11.65 9.46
CA ALA A 322 -8.66 -12.15 10.58
C ALA A 322 -9.50 -12.55 11.80
N LEU A 323 -10.63 -11.88 12.04
CA LEU A 323 -11.52 -12.13 13.17
C LEU A 323 -12.69 -13.08 12.88
N GLN A 324 -12.74 -13.69 11.70
CA GLN A 324 -13.79 -14.66 11.36
C GLN A 324 -13.53 -16.04 12.00
N ASP A 325 -12.26 -16.42 12.18
CA ASP A 325 -11.86 -17.70 12.75
C ASP A 325 -10.49 -17.56 13.41
N ARG A 326 -10.30 -18.16 14.59
CA ARG A 326 -9.02 -18.13 15.32
C ARG A 326 -7.84 -18.71 14.51
N ARG A 327 -8.08 -19.57 13.51
CA ARG A 327 -7.04 -20.06 12.59
C ARG A 327 -6.44 -18.94 11.74
N TYR A 328 -7.25 -17.96 11.35
CA TYR A 328 -6.81 -16.82 10.57
C TYR A 328 -5.89 -15.90 11.38
N ILE A 329 -6.16 -15.74 12.68
CA ILE A 329 -5.24 -15.03 13.57
C ILE A 329 -3.86 -15.69 13.60
N GLY A 330 -3.79 -17.02 13.71
CA GLY A 330 -2.52 -17.75 13.76
C GLY A 330 -1.61 -17.43 12.57
N ALA A 331 -2.19 -17.31 11.37
CA ALA A 331 -1.46 -16.90 10.16
C ALA A 331 -1.27 -15.38 10.04
N PHE A 332 -2.21 -14.57 10.54
CA PHE A 332 -2.16 -13.11 10.48
C PHE A 332 -1.08 -12.52 11.39
N ARG A 333 -0.88 -13.05 12.61
CA ARG A 333 0.11 -12.51 13.57
C ARG A 333 1.53 -12.40 13.01
N PRO A 334 2.17 -13.49 12.53
CA PRO A 334 3.53 -13.40 12.00
C PRO A 334 3.60 -12.51 10.76
N LEU A 335 2.56 -12.51 9.91
CA LEU A 335 2.48 -11.63 8.75
C LEU A 335 2.41 -10.15 9.16
N ALA A 336 1.57 -9.80 10.13
CA ALA A 336 1.43 -8.43 10.61
C ALA A 336 2.72 -7.93 11.26
N VAL A 337 3.39 -8.75 12.08
CA VAL A 337 4.69 -8.40 12.66
C VAL A 337 5.75 -8.25 11.58
N ALA A 338 5.96 -9.27 10.73
CA ALA A 338 6.97 -9.22 9.68
C ALA A 338 6.75 -8.05 8.72
N GLY A 339 5.50 -7.81 8.33
CA GLY A 339 5.14 -6.75 7.41
C GLY A 339 5.43 -5.36 7.94
N HIS A 340 4.99 -5.03 9.15
CA HIS A 340 5.22 -3.70 9.74
C HIS A 340 6.70 -3.49 10.10
N VAL A 341 7.37 -4.50 10.64
CA VAL A 341 8.79 -4.42 10.99
C VAL A 341 9.66 -4.25 9.74
N SER A 342 9.28 -4.87 8.62
CA SER A 342 9.98 -4.69 7.33
C SER A 342 9.90 -3.26 6.76
N LEU A 343 9.04 -2.39 7.31
CA LEU A 343 8.96 -0.98 6.92
C LEU A 343 9.98 -0.11 7.66
N PHE A 344 10.57 -0.58 8.76
CA PHE A 344 11.47 0.23 9.60
C PHE A 344 12.71 0.77 8.88
N PRO A 345 13.31 0.05 7.91
CA PRO A 345 14.42 0.59 7.12
C PRO A 345 14.05 1.77 6.22
N LEU A 346 12.76 2.03 5.95
CA LEU A 346 12.32 3.14 5.10
C LEU A 346 12.47 4.50 5.79
N LEU A 347 12.46 4.51 7.12
CA LEU A 347 12.59 5.72 7.93
C LEU A 347 13.92 5.68 8.68
N PHE A 348 14.97 6.26 8.12
CA PHE A 348 16.31 6.23 8.72
C PHE A 348 16.61 7.46 9.58
N THR A 349 15.73 8.45 9.56
CA THR A 349 15.89 9.73 10.23
C THR A 349 15.60 9.63 11.75
N PRO A 350 16.40 10.28 12.61
CA PRO A 350 16.24 10.18 14.07
C PRO A 350 14.93 10.77 14.63
N ALA A 351 14.37 11.80 13.98
CA ALA A 351 13.19 12.50 14.48
C ALA A 351 11.91 11.66 14.37
N GLU A 352 11.80 10.83 13.32
CA GLU A 352 10.67 9.94 13.07
C GLU A 352 10.79 8.61 13.82
N PHE A 353 11.91 8.39 14.51
CA PHE A 353 12.21 7.14 15.20
C PHE A 353 11.24 6.81 16.35
N PRO A 354 10.89 7.75 17.25
CA PRO A 354 9.92 7.47 18.31
C PRO A 354 8.55 7.16 17.71
N ILE A 355 8.14 7.93 16.70
CA ILE A 355 6.84 7.77 16.04
C ILE A 355 6.76 6.39 15.40
N LYS A 356 7.71 6.01 14.53
CA LYS A 356 7.66 4.69 13.87
C LYS A 356 7.73 3.52 14.85
N THR A 357 8.53 3.63 15.93
CA THR A 357 8.80 2.51 16.82
C THR A 357 7.71 2.37 17.88
N VAL A 358 7.41 3.45 18.61
CA VAL A 358 6.41 3.44 19.68
C VAL A 358 5.02 3.21 19.11
N TYR A 359 4.65 3.90 18.03
CA TYR A 359 3.33 3.73 17.41
C TYR A 359 3.16 2.30 16.86
N THR A 360 4.16 1.75 16.16
CA THR A 360 4.07 0.39 15.61
C THR A 360 3.99 -0.67 16.71
N ILE A 361 4.83 -0.57 17.75
CA ILE A 361 4.80 -1.50 18.88
C ILE A 361 3.46 -1.42 19.61
N PHE A 362 2.99 -0.20 19.90
CA PHE A 362 1.70 0.02 20.55
C PHE A 362 0.56 -0.58 19.73
N TRP A 363 0.51 -0.30 18.43
CA TRP A 363 -0.51 -0.86 17.53
C TRP A 363 -0.44 -2.39 17.48
N LEU A 364 0.75 -2.98 17.34
CA LEU A 364 0.92 -4.44 17.30
C LEU A 364 0.45 -5.08 18.60
N ILE A 365 0.87 -4.56 19.76
CA ILE A 365 0.45 -5.10 21.05
C ILE A 365 -1.07 -4.97 21.21
N LEU A 366 -1.61 -3.77 21.01
CA LEU A 366 -3.03 -3.49 21.20
C LEU A 366 -3.91 -4.37 20.30
N PHE A 367 -3.69 -4.33 18.98
CA PHE A 367 -4.59 -5.02 18.05
C PHE A 367 -4.40 -6.53 18.06
N LEU A 368 -3.18 -7.05 18.27
CA LEU A 368 -3.01 -8.51 18.42
C LEU A 368 -3.65 -9.01 19.72
N MET A 369 -3.57 -8.27 20.83
CA MET A 369 -4.26 -8.62 22.08
C MET A 369 -5.78 -8.55 21.95
N VAL A 370 -6.31 -7.51 21.29
CA VAL A 370 -7.76 -7.38 21.08
C VAL A 370 -8.26 -8.47 20.13
N PHE A 371 -7.52 -8.77 19.06
CA PHE A 371 -7.88 -9.82 18.12
C PHE A 371 -7.97 -11.18 18.82
N ASP A 372 -7.04 -11.47 19.73
CA ASP A 372 -7.01 -12.70 20.50
C ASP A 372 -8.23 -12.89 21.41
N ARG A 373 -8.78 -11.78 21.93
CA ARG A 373 -9.99 -11.79 22.75
C ARG A 373 -11.26 -11.91 21.93
N LEU A 374 -11.27 -11.37 20.70
CA LEU A 374 -12.47 -11.31 19.87
C LEU A 374 -12.63 -12.48 18.90
N ALA A 375 -11.56 -13.21 18.56
CA ALA A 375 -11.69 -14.32 17.62
C ALA A 375 -12.48 -15.50 18.20
N PRO A 376 -13.49 -15.99 17.46
CA PRO A 376 -14.26 -17.15 17.88
C PRO A 376 -13.39 -18.43 17.84
N PRO A 377 -13.63 -19.39 18.74
CA PRO A 377 -12.91 -20.67 18.74
C PRO A 377 -13.15 -21.42 17.42
N SER A 378 -12.10 -22.08 16.91
CA SER A 378 -12.19 -22.87 15.68
C SER A 378 -13.07 -24.10 15.89
N ARG A 379 -14.00 -24.35 14.95
CA ARG A 379 -14.84 -25.56 14.93
C ARG A 379 -14.11 -26.80 14.38
N LYS A 380 -12.96 -26.62 13.72
CA LYS A 380 -12.13 -27.71 13.16
C LYS A 380 -10.84 -27.87 13.95
N ALA A 381 -10.35 -29.11 14.04
CA ALA A 381 -9.08 -29.44 14.66
C ALA A 381 -7.95 -28.58 14.07
N ARG A 382 -7.05 -28.11 14.93
CA ARG A 382 -5.89 -27.33 14.52
C ARG A 382 -4.92 -28.26 13.80
N PHE A 383 -4.57 -27.95 12.56
CA PHE A 383 -3.40 -28.53 11.92
C PHE A 383 -2.36 -27.42 11.86
N PHE A 384 -1.38 -27.43 12.77
CA PHE A 384 -0.45 -26.31 12.90
C PHE A 384 0.96 -26.76 13.30
N LEU A 385 1.72 -27.21 12.30
CA LEU A 385 3.14 -27.59 12.43
C LEU A 385 4.04 -26.39 12.79
N LEU A 386 3.55 -25.14 12.69
CA LEU A 386 4.36 -23.92 12.74
C LEU A 386 4.04 -22.96 13.90
N ASP A 387 3.19 -23.32 14.86
CA ASP A 387 2.67 -22.38 15.88
C ASP A 387 3.78 -21.99 16.87
N ARG A 388 4.60 -22.97 17.25
CA ARG A 388 5.79 -22.76 18.09
C ARG A 388 6.84 -21.93 17.37
N PHE A 389 7.06 -22.20 16.08
CA PHE A 389 7.98 -21.42 15.24
C PHE A 389 7.49 -19.98 15.04
N SER A 390 6.18 -19.77 14.85
CA SER A 390 5.59 -18.43 14.74
C SER A 390 5.69 -17.65 16.05
N THR A 391 5.43 -18.31 17.18
CA THR A 391 5.58 -17.68 18.51
C THR A 391 7.02 -17.29 18.78
N LEU A 392 7.97 -18.19 18.49
CA LEU A 392 9.40 -17.91 18.60
C LEU A 392 9.83 -16.78 17.66
N TYR A 393 9.35 -16.77 16.42
CA TYR A 393 9.62 -15.70 15.45
C TYR A 393 9.16 -14.34 15.97
N ILE A 394 7.93 -14.25 16.49
CA ILE A 394 7.38 -13.01 17.07
C ILE A 394 8.20 -12.60 18.30
N ALA A 395 8.53 -13.56 19.19
CA ALA A 395 9.32 -13.30 20.38
C ALA A 395 10.73 -12.78 20.07
N VAL A 396 11.38 -13.29 19.01
CA VAL A 396 12.71 -12.85 18.55
C VAL A 396 12.64 -11.52 17.80
N SER A 397 11.51 -11.22 17.15
CA SER A 397 11.33 -9.97 16.40
C SER A 397 11.46 -8.74 17.31
N ILE A 398 10.95 -8.81 18.55
CA ILE A 398 11.00 -7.71 19.52
C ILE A 398 12.44 -7.32 19.91
N PRO A 399 13.29 -8.22 20.45
CA PRO A 399 14.67 -7.90 20.76
C PRO A 399 15.49 -7.57 19.50
N LEU A 400 15.18 -8.17 18.35
CA LEU A 400 15.82 -7.82 17.08
C LEU A 400 15.52 -6.36 16.69
N ILE A 401 14.26 -5.91 16.83
CA ILE A 401 13.89 -4.51 16.61
C ILE A 401 14.65 -3.63 17.58
N VAL A 402 14.66 -3.94 18.88
CA VAL A 402 15.38 -3.17 19.90
C VAL A 402 16.87 -3.08 19.57
N TYR A 403 17.49 -4.20 19.16
CA TYR A 403 18.89 -4.22 18.77
C TYR A 403 19.14 -3.36 17.53
N CYS A 404 18.43 -3.60 16.43
CA CYS A 404 18.60 -2.84 15.18
C CYS A 404 18.30 -1.33 15.35
N SER A 405 17.39 -1.01 16.27
CA SER A 405 16.85 0.35 16.43
C SER A 405 17.66 1.18 17.43
N LEU A 406 18.16 0.56 18.51
CA LEU A 406 18.86 1.25 19.60
C LEU A 406 20.32 0.79 19.71
N VAL A 407 20.53 -0.50 19.93
CA VAL A 407 21.84 -1.05 20.29
C VAL A 407 22.83 -0.96 19.13
N HIS A 408 22.39 -1.24 17.89
CA HIS A 408 23.26 -1.23 16.72
C HIS A 408 23.83 0.16 16.45
N GLN A 409 23.04 1.22 16.63
CA GLN A 409 23.51 2.60 16.48
C GLN A 409 24.47 3.01 17.60
N VAL A 410 24.24 2.53 18.83
CA VAL A 410 25.11 2.79 19.98
C VAL A 410 26.45 2.07 19.83
N VAL A 411 26.45 0.82 19.35
CA VAL A 411 27.66 -0.02 19.25
C VAL A 411 28.52 0.31 18.03
N PHE A 412 27.91 0.59 16.87
CA PHE A 412 28.63 0.78 15.61
C PHE A 412 28.64 2.24 15.10
N GLY A 413 28.01 3.15 15.85
CA GLY A 413 27.89 4.57 15.51
C GLY A 413 26.90 4.85 14.38
N LYS A 414 26.64 6.15 14.12
CA LYS A 414 25.87 6.62 12.96
C LYS A 414 26.73 6.50 11.69
N ARG A 415 26.75 5.34 11.03
CA ARG A 415 27.44 5.17 9.74
C ARG A 415 26.54 5.29 8.51
#